data_AF-A0AAV4W594-F1
#
_entry.id   AF-A0AAV4W594-F1
#
_cell.length_a   1.000
_cell.length_b   1.000
_cell.length_c   1.000
_cell.angle_alpha   90.00
_cell.angle_beta   90.00
_cell.angle_gamma   90.00
#
_symmetry.space_group_name_H-M   'P 1'
#
loop_
_entity.id
_entity.type
_entity.pdbx_description
1 polymer ?
#
loop_
_entity_poly.entity_id
_entity_poly.type
_entity_poly.pdbx_seq_one_letter_code
_entity_poly.pdbx_strand_id
1 'polypeptide(L)'
;MSLLHEKQVRVLKLFERLSVAASGEPVPADHRDARLASVGLLPNSAFFSCFLPEHLNEAKSLIEIFCAANDFDDFVHLAEQARTFVNSTLFAFAAEVAILHRADSRGVIVPPIQEIFPTGSSPPTPSSGHSPSPPPSPRETRVMSSSMSTRQATS
;
A
#
# COMPACT_ATOMS: atom_id res chain seq x y z
N MET A 1 6.18 -13.09 27.64
CA MET A 1 6.45 -12.08 26.59
C MET A 1 6.38 -10.70 27.22
N SER A 2 7.10 -9.70 26.71
CA SER A 2 7.05 -8.35 27.29
C SER A 2 5.73 -7.65 26.95
N LEU A 3 5.22 -6.80 27.84
CA LEU A 3 4.01 -5.99 27.61
C LEU A 3 4.09 -5.18 26.30
N LEU A 4 5.28 -4.68 25.97
CA LEU A 4 5.54 -3.97 24.72
C LEU A 4 5.32 -4.85 23.49
N HIS A 5 5.75 -6.11 23.55
CA HIS A 5 5.55 -7.05 22.45
C HIS A 5 4.07 -7.34 22.23
N GLU A 6 3.28 -7.50 23.29
CA GLU A 6 1.83 -7.71 23.17
C GLU A 6 1.13 -6.51 22.52
N LYS A 7 1.49 -5.28 22.93
CA LYS A 7 1.01 -4.04 22.30
C LYS A 7 1.41 -3.96 20.83
N GLN A 8 2.65 -4.31 20.50
CA GLN A 8 3.14 -4.36 19.13
C GLN A 8 2.29 -5.31 18.27
N VAL A 9 2.03 -6.53 18.75
CA VAL A 9 1.22 -7.51 18.00
C VAL A 9 -0.19 -6.98 17.78
N ARG A 10 -0.81 -6.34 18.78
CA ARG A 10 -2.16 -5.78 18.64
C ARG A 10 -2.20 -4.63 17.62
N VAL A 11 -1.21 -3.74 17.65
CA VAL A 11 -1.11 -2.67 16.64
C VAL A 11 -0.92 -3.25 15.24
N LEU A 12 -0.02 -4.23 15.05
CA LEU A 12 0.17 -4.85 13.74
C LEU A 12 -1.13 -5.48 13.20
N LYS A 13 -1.94 -6.10 14.06
CA LYS A 13 -3.26 -6.64 13.68
C LYS A 13 -4.26 -5.58 13.23
N LEU A 14 -4.16 -4.34 13.73
CA LEU A 14 -5.01 -3.23 13.28
C LEU A 14 -4.73 -2.86 11.82
N PHE A 15 -3.46 -2.93 11.40
CA PHE A 15 -3.04 -2.60 10.04
C PHE A 15 -3.10 -3.79 9.06
N GLU A 16 -3.31 -5.00 9.57
CA GLU A 16 -3.42 -6.20 8.74
C GLU A 16 -4.70 -6.18 7.87
N ARG A 17 -4.50 -6.32 6.55
CA ARG A 17 -5.57 -6.46 5.54
C ARG A 17 -6.60 -5.31 5.56
N LEU A 18 -6.14 -4.07 5.79
CA LEU A 18 -7.01 -2.89 5.90
C LEU A 18 -7.96 -2.66 4.71
N SER A 19 -7.53 -2.96 3.48
CA SER A 19 -8.36 -2.82 2.28
C SER A 19 -9.58 -3.75 2.27
N VAL A 20 -9.44 -4.94 2.86
CA VAL A 20 -10.54 -5.92 2.97
C VAL A 20 -11.39 -5.65 4.20
N ALA A 21 -10.77 -5.18 5.29
CA ALA A 21 -11.46 -4.97 6.56
C ALA A 21 -12.57 -3.90 6.51
N ALA A 22 -12.36 -2.83 5.75
CA ALA A 22 -13.37 -1.78 5.55
C ALA A 22 -14.50 -2.21 4.59
N SER A 23 -14.35 -3.34 3.89
CA SER A 23 -15.36 -3.90 2.99
C SER A 23 -16.21 -5.00 3.64
N GLY A 24 -15.95 -5.33 4.92
CA GLY A 24 -16.72 -6.33 5.67
C GLY A 24 -18.11 -5.84 6.07
N GLU A 25 -18.91 -6.72 6.66
CA GLU A 25 -20.17 -6.32 7.30
C GLU A 25 -19.85 -5.32 8.42
N PRO A 26 -20.24 -4.04 8.27
CA PRO A 26 -19.93 -3.06 9.28
C PRO A 26 -20.65 -3.43 10.57
N VAL A 27 -20.00 -3.22 11.72
CA VAL A 27 -20.67 -3.40 13.02
C VAL A 27 -22.00 -2.63 12.98
N PRO A 28 -23.13 -3.27 13.31
CA PRO A 28 -24.44 -2.62 13.29
C PRO A 28 -24.38 -1.31 14.07
N ALA A 29 -24.99 -0.24 13.55
CA ALA A 29 -24.91 1.08 14.14
C ALA A 29 -25.28 1.09 15.64
N ASP A 30 -26.20 0.20 16.04
CA ASP A 30 -26.67 0.02 17.41
C ASP A 30 -25.61 -0.46 18.40
N HIS A 31 -24.53 -1.09 17.91
CA HIS A 31 -23.42 -1.59 18.73
C HIS A 31 -22.15 -0.75 18.59
N ARG A 32 -22.20 0.36 17.83
CA ARG A 32 -21.05 1.26 17.68
C ARG A 32 -20.88 2.14 18.91
N ASP A 33 -19.63 2.37 19.28
CA ASP A 33 -19.31 3.35 20.31
C ASP A 33 -19.78 4.74 19.86
N ALA A 34 -20.50 5.45 20.74
CA ALA A 34 -21.06 6.77 20.44
C ALA A 34 -19.98 7.79 20.06
N ARG A 35 -18.74 7.62 20.53
CA ARG A 35 -17.60 8.46 20.16
C ARG A 35 -17.28 8.40 18.67
N LEU A 36 -17.60 7.28 18.01
CA LEU A 36 -17.34 7.07 16.58
C LEU A 36 -18.48 7.57 15.67
N ALA A 37 -19.53 8.18 16.22
CA ALA A 37 -20.66 8.66 15.43
C ALA A 37 -20.31 9.80 14.46
N SER A 38 -19.22 10.53 14.71
CA SER A 38 -18.76 11.67 13.90
C SER A 38 -17.82 11.30 12.74
N VAL A 39 -17.55 10.02 12.51
CA VAL A 39 -16.63 9.52 11.47
C VAL A 39 -17.33 8.50 10.57
N GLY A 40 -16.72 8.15 9.43
CA GLY A 40 -17.32 7.29 8.41
C GLY A 40 -18.10 8.08 7.36
N LEU A 41 -17.70 9.32 7.09
CA LEU A 41 -18.28 10.19 6.07
C LEU A 41 -17.66 9.90 4.69
N LEU A 42 -16.33 9.72 4.64
CA LEU A 42 -15.61 9.37 3.43
C LEU A 42 -15.90 7.91 3.04
N PRO A 43 -16.40 7.66 1.81
CA PRO A 43 -16.64 6.29 1.34
C PRO A 43 -15.35 5.46 1.30
N ASN A 44 -15.46 4.17 1.59
CA ASN A 44 -14.32 3.23 1.52
C ASN A 44 -13.77 3.06 0.10
N SER A 45 -14.57 3.34 -0.92
CA SER A 45 -14.15 3.33 -2.33
C SER A 45 -13.39 4.59 -2.77
N ALA A 46 -13.40 5.66 -1.97
CA ALA A 46 -12.76 6.92 -2.30
C ALA A 46 -11.28 6.96 -1.86
N PHE A 47 -10.48 7.78 -2.54
CA PHE A 47 -9.10 8.04 -2.11
C PHE A 47 -9.07 9.11 -1.01
N PHE A 48 -8.42 8.79 0.10
CA PHE A 48 -8.09 9.78 1.13
C PHE A 48 -6.99 10.73 0.66
N SER A 49 -7.05 11.98 1.11
CA SER A 49 -6.01 12.98 0.87
C SER A 49 -5.93 13.91 2.08
N CYS A 50 -4.74 14.01 2.69
CA CYS A 50 -4.51 14.92 3.82
C CYS A 50 -4.52 16.40 3.43
N PHE A 51 -4.54 16.71 2.14
CA PHE A 51 -4.59 18.09 1.62
C PHE A 51 -6.02 18.59 1.37
N LEU A 52 -7.00 17.68 1.33
CA LEU A 52 -8.41 18.05 1.18
C LEU A 52 -8.99 18.38 2.56
N PRO A 53 -9.53 19.60 2.79
CA PRO A 53 -10.03 20.00 4.09
C PRO A 53 -11.11 19.07 4.65
N GLU A 54 -12.00 18.57 3.80
CA GLU A 54 -13.08 17.66 4.20
C GLU A 54 -12.52 16.33 4.74
N HIS A 55 -11.60 15.72 4.00
CA HIS A 55 -10.94 14.48 4.40
C HIS A 55 -10.10 14.67 5.66
N LEU A 56 -9.38 15.79 5.73
CA LEU A 56 -8.53 16.10 6.88
C LEU A 56 -9.36 16.37 8.14
N ASN A 57 -10.53 17.01 8.01
CA ASN A 57 -11.43 17.23 9.15
C ASN A 57 -11.94 15.91 9.72
N GLU A 58 -12.36 14.97 8.87
CA GLU A 58 -12.76 13.64 9.35
C GLU A 58 -11.59 12.88 10.00
N ALA A 59 -10.39 12.95 9.40
CA ALA A 59 -9.19 12.36 9.97
C ALA A 59 -8.84 12.95 11.34
N LYS A 60 -8.94 14.29 11.49
CA LYS A 60 -8.72 14.97 12.78
C LYS A 60 -9.71 14.51 13.83
N SER A 61 -10.99 14.42 13.51
CA SER A 61 -12.01 13.89 14.43
C SER A 61 -11.64 12.48 14.90
N LEU A 62 -11.21 11.60 13.99
CA LEU A 62 -10.79 10.25 14.36
C LEU A 62 -9.53 10.23 15.24
N ILE A 63 -8.54 11.08 14.93
CA ILE A 63 -7.32 11.25 15.75
C ILE A 63 -7.68 11.72 17.15
N GLU A 64 -8.57 12.70 17.28
CA GLU A 64 -9.02 13.21 18.58
C GLU A 64 -9.70 12.12 19.40
N ILE A 65 -10.58 11.32 18.79
CA ILE A 65 -11.23 10.17 19.46
C ILE A 65 -10.18 9.16 19.94
N PHE A 66 -9.22 8.79 19.09
CA PHE A 66 -8.17 7.84 19.45
C PHE A 66 -7.21 8.39 20.52
N CYS A 67 -6.87 9.67 20.49
CA CYS A 67 -6.04 10.31 21.51
C CYS A 67 -6.78 10.48 22.84
N ALA A 68 -8.09 10.66 22.82
CA ALA A 68 -8.94 10.79 24.01
C ALA A 68 -9.29 9.44 24.67
N ALA A 69 -8.95 8.30 24.05
CA ALA A 69 -9.21 6.98 24.64
C ALA A 69 -8.45 6.81 25.96
N ASN A 70 -9.10 6.23 26.97
CA ASN A 70 -8.61 6.23 28.36
C ASN A 70 -7.30 5.47 28.53
N ASP A 71 -7.17 4.34 27.84
CA ASP A 71 -6.04 3.43 27.90
C ASP A 71 -5.85 2.73 26.55
N PHE A 72 -4.82 1.89 26.48
CA PHE A 72 -4.45 1.22 25.24
C PHE A 72 -5.52 0.21 24.78
N ASP A 73 -6.21 -0.44 25.71
CA ASP A 73 -7.27 -1.40 25.38
C ASP A 73 -8.51 -0.66 24.83
N ASP A 74 -8.87 0.48 25.42
CA ASP A 74 -9.92 1.38 24.92
C ASP A 74 -9.58 1.91 23.51
N PHE A 75 -8.32 2.30 23.29
CA PHE A 75 -7.84 2.70 21.96
C PHE A 75 -7.97 1.55 20.94
N VAL A 76 -7.51 0.35 21.27
CA VAL A 76 -7.59 -0.80 20.38
C VAL A 76 -9.05 -1.14 20.08
N HIS A 77 -9.94 -1.09 21.08
CA HIS A 77 -11.36 -1.35 20.90
C HIS A 77 -12.02 -0.37 19.93
N LEU A 78 -11.75 0.93 20.10
CA LEU A 78 -12.21 1.97 19.18
C LEU A 78 -11.66 1.77 17.76
N ALA A 79 -10.38 1.43 17.65
CA ALA A 79 -9.73 1.20 16.37
C ALA A 79 -10.29 -0.04 15.65
N GLU A 80 -10.58 -1.12 16.38
CA GLU A 80 -11.22 -2.33 15.85
C GLU A 80 -12.63 -2.08 15.33
N GLN A 81 -13.39 -1.18 15.95
CA GLN A 81 -14.69 -0.77 15.41
C GLN A 81 -14.52 0.15 14.18
N ALA A 82 -13.69 1.18 14.28
CA ALA A 82 -13.48 2.18 13.24
C ALA A 82 -13.00 1.56 11.91
N ARG A 83 -12.08 0.58 11.96
CA ARG A 83 -11.56 -0.11 10.76
C ARG A 83 -12.61 -0.82 9.91
N THR A 84 -13.81 -1.07 10.44
CA THR A 84 -14.87 -1.81 9.73
C THR A 84 -15.70 -0.93 8.80
N PHE A 85 -15.73 0.39 9.02
CA PHE A 85 -16.60 1.29 8.26
C PHE A 85 -15.93 2.59 7.81
N VAL A 86 -14.80 2.98 8.42
CA VAL A 86 -14.02 4.15 8.00
C VAL A 86 -13.11 3.79 6.83
N ASN A 87 -12.90 4.75 5.93
CA ASN A 87 -11.96 4.62 4.81
C ASN A 87 -10.60 4.08 5.27
N SER A 88 -10.12 3.01 4.62
CA SER A 88 -8.92 2.28 5.02
C SER A 88 -7.68 3.16 5.14
N THR A 89 -7.51 4.12 4.21
CA THR A 89 -6.36 5.03 4.18
C THR A 89 -6.50 6.14 5.22
N LEU A 90 -7.71 6.66 5.42
CA LEU A 90 -7.99 7.62 6.49
C LEU A 90 -7.74 6.99 7.87
N PHE A 91 -8.24 5.77 8.09
CA PHE A 91 -8.02 5.01 9.32
C PHE A 91 -6.52 4.79 9.58
N ALA A 92 -5.76 4.35 8.56
CA ALA A 92 -4.33 4.10 8.72
C ALA A 92 -3.59 5.36 9.16
N PHE A 93 -3.87 6.50 8.51
CA PHE A 93 -3.31 7.81 8.86
C PHE A 93 -3.66 8.21 10.30
N ALA A 94 -4.94 8.13 10.68
CA ALA A 94 -5.40 8.53 12.00
C ALA A 94 -4.81 7.65 13.12
N ALA A 95 -4.77 6.33 12.91
CA ALA A 95 -4.21 5.37 13.86
C ALA A 95 -2.70 5.57 14.05
N GLU A 96 -1.95 5.82 12.97
CA GLU A 96 -0.51 6.12 13.04
C GLU A 96 -0.26 7.38 13.87
N VAL A 97 -0.96 8.48 13.57
CA VAL A 97 -0.81 9.74 14.31
C VAL A 97 -1.15 9.54 15.79
N ALA A 98 -2.23 8.82 16.11
CA ALA A 98 -2.60 8.54 17.49
C ALA A 98 -1.53 7.73 18.23
N ILE A 99 -1.00 6.66 17.62
CA ILE A 99 0.07 5.83 18.21
C ILE A 99 1.32 6.66 18.50
N LEU A 100 1.69 7.59 17.62
CA LEU A 100 2.86 8.45 17.78
C LEU A 100 2.71 9.48 18.92
N HIS A 101 1.49 9.97 19.17
CA HIS A 101 1.24 11.00 20.19
C HIS A 101 0.89 10.42 21.56
N ARG A 102 0.34 9.22 21.62
CA ARG A 102 -0.11 8.57 22.86
C ARG A 102 1.06 8.09 23.72
N ALA A 103 1.04 8.45 25.01
CA ALA A 103 2.11 8.10 25.95
C ALA A 103 2.18 6.60 26.29
N ASP A 104 1.03 5.90 26.25
CA ASP A 104 0.91 4.47 26.52
C ASP A 104 1.27 3.57 25.33
N SER A 105 1.43 4.16 24.14
CA SER A 105 1.90 3.52 22.91
C SER A 105 3.40 3.71 22.65
N ARG A 106 4.14 4.33 23.59
CA ARG A 106 5.58 4.56 23.46
C ARG A 106 6.36 3.26 23.23
N GLY A 107 7.17 3.26 22.17
CA GLY A 107 7.98 2.12 21.76
C GLY A 107 7.28 1.15 20.80
N VAL A 108 5.99 1.35 20.52
CA VAL A 108 5.28 0.61 19.45
C VAL A 108 5.68 1.18 18.10
N ILE A 109 6.04 0.30 17.18
CA ILE A 109 6.43 0.64 15.82
C ILE A 109 5.20 0.52 14.92
N VAL A 110 4.86 1.60 14.24
CA VAL A 110 3.84 1.58 13.18
C VAL A 110 4.49 0.99 11.90
N PRO A 111 3.83 0.06 11.20
CA PRO A 111 4.37 -0.49 9.96
C PRO A 111 4.58 0.61 8.91
N PRO A 112 5.62 0.52 8.05
CA PRO A 112 5.85 1.50 7.01
C PRO A 112 4.63 1.63 6.09
N ILE A 113 4.21 2.86 5.77
CA ILE A 113 3.07 3.14 4.88
C ILE A 113 3.18 2.39 3.55
N GLN A 114 4.40 2.14 3.05
CA GLN A 114 4.67 1.41 1.81
C GLN A 114 4.31 -0.09 1.87
N GLU A 115 4.31 -0.69 3.06
CA GLU A 115 3.83 -2.06 3.28
C GLU A 115 2.29 -2.10 3.37
N ILE A 116 1.68 -1.00 3.82
CA ILE A 116 0.23 -0.87 3.97
C ILE A 116 -0.45 -0.56 2.62
N PHE A 117 0.19 0.29 1.81
CA PHE A 117 -0.28 0.68 0.48
C PHE A 117 0.82 0.43 -0.54
N PRO A 118 0.77 -0.68 -1.28
CA PRO A 118 1.78 -0.95 -2.31
C PRO A 118 1.66 0.10 -3.42
N THR A 119 2.61 1.03 -3.45
CA THR A 119 2.78 1.94 -4.59
C THR A 119 3.24 1.11 -5.77
N GLY A 120 2.48 1.14 -6.86
CA GLY A 120 2.78 0.40 -8.07
C GLY A 120 4.25 0.56 -8.50
N SER A 121 4.83 -0.60 -8.81
CA SER A 121 6.14 -0.87 -9.39
C SER A 121 7.37 -0.56 -8.52
N SER A 122 7.96 -1.63 -7.98
CA SER A 122 9.40 -1.82 -8.15
C SER A 122 9.72 -1.42 -9.60
N PRO A 123 10.76 -0.61 -9.88
CA PRO A 123 11.16 -0.36 -11.26
C PRO A 123 11.21 -1.70 -11.98
N PRO A 124 10.69 -1.82 -13.22
CA PRO A 124 10.79 -3.08 -13.94
C PRO A 124 12.27 -3.44 -13.96
N THR A 125 12.65 -4.46 -13.19
CA THR A 125 13.98 -5.04 -13.30
C THR A 125 14.09 -5.40 -14.76
N PRO A 126 15.06 -4.86 -15.52
CA PRO A 126 15.20 -5.25 -16.91
C PRO A 126 15.43 -6.76 -16.87
N SER A 127 14.39 -7.51 -17.26
CA SER A 127 14.52 -8.93 -17.50
C SER A 127 15.67 -9.05 -18.49
N SER A 128 16.77 -9.69 -18.09
CA SER A 128 17.86 -10.08 -18.98
C SER A 128 17.32 -11.06 -20.02
N GLY A 129 16.51 -10.56 -20.92
CA GLY A 129 16.04 -11.22 -22.12
C GLY A 129 17.01 -10.84 -23.22
N HIS A 130 17.90 -11.78 -23.55
CA HIS A 130 18.54 -11.94 -24.85
C HIS A 130 18.92 -10.62 -25.56
N SER A 131 20.17 -10.17 -25.39
CA SER A 131 20.81 -9.38 -26.43
C SER A 131 20.73 -10.16 -27.75
N PRO A 132 20.08 -9.67 -28.82
CA PRO A 132 20.37 -10.20 -30.13
C PRO A 132 21.82 -9.83 -30.44
N SER A 133 22.65 -10.85 -30.63
CA SER A 133 24.04 -10.71 -31.07
C SER A 133 24.11 -9.72 -32.24
N PRO A 134 25.07 -8.77 -32.26
CA PRO A 134 25.19 -7.86 -33.40
C PRO A 134 25.51 -8.68 -34.67
N PRO A 135 24.98 -8.29 -35.85
CA PRO A 135 25.29 -8.99 -37.10
C PRO A 135 26.79 -8.89 -37.40
N PRO A 136 27.42 -9.96 -37.94
CA PRO A 136 28.84 -9.93 -38.25
C PRO A 136 29.12 -8.88 -39.35
N SER A 137 30.15 -8.06 -39.13
CA SER A 137 30.60 -7.04 -40.09
C SER A 137 31.18 -7.69 -41.36
N PRO A 138 31.01 -7.08 -42.55
CA PRO A 138 31.39 -7.68 -43.81
C PRO A 138 32.85 -7.38 -44.13
N ARG A 139 33.79 -8.22 -43.67
CA ARG A 139 35.13 -8.25 -44.24
C ARG A 139 35.66 -9.68 -44.35
N GLU A 140 36.04 -9.99 -45.58
CA GLU A 140 36.85 -11.13 -46.03
C GLU A 140 36.15 -12.48 -46.17
N THR A 141 35.66 -12.76 -47.37
CA THR A 141 36.12 -13.94 -48.12
C THR A 141 36.02 -13.63 -49.62
N ARG A 142 37.05 -12.96 -50.13
CA ARG A 142 37.50 -13.16 -51.51
C ARG A 142 38.15 -14.53 -51.53
N VAL A 143 37.50 -15.58 -52.02
CA VAL A 143 38.03 -16.53 -53.03
C VAL A 143 36.88 -17.42 -53.53
N MET A 144 36.92 -17.76 -54.82
CA MET A 144 36.20 -18.85 -55.50
C MET A 144 34.74 -18.61 -55.89
N SER A 145 34.55 -18.01 -57.06
CA SER A 145 33.63 -18.53 -58.09
C SER A 145 33.74 -17.71 -59.37
N SER A 146 34.53 -18.19 -60.34
CA SER A 146 34.33 -17.92 -61.77
C SER A 146 35.07 -19.00 -62.57
N SER A 147 34.58 -20.23 -62.43
CA SER A 147 34.76 -21.26 -63.46
C SER A 147 33.38 -21.60 -64.01
N MET A 148 33.30 -21.50 -65.33
CA MET A 148 32.40 -22.16 -66.25
C MET A 148 30.96 -21.65 -66.45
N SER A 149 30.68 -21.57 -67.77
CA SER A 149 29.39 -21.64 -68.46
C SER A 149 28.74 -20.27 -68.68
N THR A 150 28.41 -19.84 -69.91
CA THR A 150 27.71 -20.53 -71.00
C THR A 150 27.88 -19.67 -72.27
N ARG A 151 28.49 -20.17 -73.35
CA ARG A 151 27.83 -20.65 -74.60
C ARG A 151 26.58 -19.86 -75.05
N GLN A 152 26.62 -19.41 -76.31
CA GLN A 152 25.51 -18.92 -77.18
C GLN A 152 25.05 -17.47 -76.91
N ALA A 153 24.73 -16.61 -77.88
CA ALA A 153 24.31 -16.83 -79.26
C ALA A 153 24.66 -15.63 -80.19
N THR A 154 24.93 -15.95 -81.47
CA THR A 154 24.50 -15.28 -82.72
C THR A 154 24.19 -13.77 -82.74
N SER A 155 24.98 -13.00 -83.50
CA SER A 155 24.57 -12.48 -84.83
C SER A 155 25.77 -11.94 -85.59
#